data_AF-A0A6I1L7B9-F1
#
_entry.id   AF-A0A6I1L7B9-F1
#
_cell.length_a   1.000
_cell.length_b   1.000
_cell.length_c   1.000
_cell.angle_alpha   90.00
_cell.angle_beta   90.00
_cell.angle_gamma   90.00
#
_symmetry.space_group_name_H-M   'P 1'
#
loop_
_entity.id
_entity.type
_entity.pdbx_description
1 polymer ?
#
loop_
_entity_poly.entity_id
_entity_poly.type
_entity_poly.pdbx_seq_one_letter_code
_entity_poly.pdbx_strand_id
1 'polypeptide(L)'
;MDLYFFNSSKHPQKTGELGHYAKRVERLLDEYKHLARGKINLHLIDPTPFSEEEYKARLFGLEGEQGFFGLIGIAAGHEAQRIESFNLDHEPLLEYEISRLLHKVAHPQQPVIGLLSALPMDGEQDKKGQTIAPPWQWVQTLRRHFNLMTLTPHTGQIPAHVKTLVLVDPGKLPERTLYAVDQFVLGGGTLLMFLDPQTEPGAPSRLEALLAAWGVQMPAKKVLADATYASSAILAQGQPAVRHPGALTLPRQAMARHDVSTLKLRTVTVLNSGALFALKKSRTTLTPLLQSSGQAVLVDAERLAEPDRFDALINEITSRGQPHTIAARIEGPAYSAFPDGISATHQGLQKAAQIHVVVVADTALLDDRLWAATQKNGAPFSDNATFVLNILDNLAAPEALASIRPRTHANRPSGRLQSLRDEAERTYREKTAELAQRLDHTEREWQRLNPRLETVTNNALLQALNKERLRLPMEINAVRLHAYAQVRTLELQVKVLNLVPLPLLLSLIAVGIGLARQRRRARRISLY
;
A
#
# COMPACT_ATOMS: atom_id res chain seq x y z
N MET A 1 28.15 11.46 8.61
CA MET A 1 26.78 11.98 8.42
C MET A 1 26.21 12.31 9.79
N ASP A 2 25.34 13.30 9.87
CA ASP A 2 24.70 13.71 11.12
C ASP A 2 23.25 13.24 11.12
N LEU A 3 22.83 12.64 12.23
CA LEU A 3 21.45 12.23 12.48
C LEU A 3 20.91 13.01 13.66
N TYR A 4 19.78 13.68 13.47
CA TYR A 4 19.10 14.45 14.49
C TYR A 4 17.77 13.76 14.79
N PHE A 5 17.70 13.11 15.95
CA PHE A 5 16.48 12.50 16.44
C PHE A 5 15.79 13.47 17.38
N PHE A 6 14.61 13.92 16.98
CA PHE A 6 13.78 14.83 17.75
C PHE A 6 12.71 14.02 18.49
N ASN A 7 12.52 14.34 19.77
CA ASN A 7 11.59 13.62 20.61
C ASN A 7 11.23 14.43 21.86
N SER A 8 10.17 15.23 21.80
CA SER A 8 9.71 16.01 22.95
C SER A 8 9.20 15.07 24.06
N SER A 9 9.95 14.91 25.14
CA SER A 9 9.67 13.89 26.16
C SER A 9 8.46 14.23 27.04
N LYS A 10 8.15 15.53 27.16
CA LYS A 10 7.10 16.07 28.05
C LYS A 10 5.85 16.56 27.30
N HIS A 11 5.68 16.19 26.03
CA HIS A 11 4.55 16.66 25.24
C HIS A 11 3.21 16.14 25.82
N PRO A 12 2.16 16.98 25.96
CA PRO A 12 0.90 16.59 26.60
C PRO A 12 0.18 15.40 25.94
N GLN A 13 0.37 15.23 24.62
CA GLN A 13 -0.24 14.13 23.86
C GLN A 13 0.59 12.84 23.88
N LYS A 14 1.70 12.79 24.63
CA LYS A 14 2.58 11.62 24.64
C LYS A 14 2.03 10.54 25.57
N THR A 15 1.47 9.50 24.97
CA THR A 15 0.99 8.32 25.72
C THR A 15 2.17 7.51 26.26
N GLY A 16 1.92 6.69 27.29
CA GLY A 16 2.95 5.79 27.85
C GLY A 16 3.50 4.82 26.79
N GLU A 17 2.63 4.30 25.92
CA GLU A 17 3.01 3.43 24.79
C GLU A 17 3.95 4.14 23.82
N LEU A 18 3.62 5.38 23.43
CA LEU A 18 4.46 6.19 22.55
C LEU A 18 5.82 6.52 23.20
N GLY A 19 5.84 6.72 24.52
CA GLY A 19 7.08 6.87 25.29
C GLY A 19 7.98 5.64 25.27
N HIS A 20 7.41 4.43 25.40
CA HIS A 20 8.16 3.17 25.27
C HIS A 20 8.70 2.96 23.86
N TYR A 21 7.88 3.27 22.85
CA TYR A 21 8.28 3.20 21.46
C TYR A 21 9.42 4.18 21.15
N ALA A 22 9.36 5.42 21.62
CA ALA A 22 10.44 6.39 21.46
C ALA A 22 11.78 5.91 22.05
N LYS A 23 11.75 5.27 23.23
CA LYS A 23 12.94 4.63 23.81
C LYS A 23 13.46 3.45 22.99
N ARG A 24 12.59 2.76 22.24
CA ARG A 24 13.00 1.71 21.31
C ARG A 24 13.68 2.29 20.08
N VAL A 25 13.14 3.38 19.51
CA VAL A 25 13.75 4.12 18.40
C VAL A 25 15.14 4.62 18.78
N GLU A 26 15.26 5.27 19.94
CA GLU A 26 16.53 5.79 20.46
C GLU A 26 17.59 4.69 20.61
N ARG A 27 17.23 3.55 21.23
CA ARG A 27 18.14 2.40 21.37
C ARG A 27 18.61 1.85 20.03
N LEU A 28 17.70 1.74 19.06
CA LEU A 28 18.04 1.25 17.73
C LEU A 28 18.99 2.23 17.02
N LEU A 29 18.75 3.54 17.11
CA LEU A 29 19.65 4.56 16.56
C LEU A 29 21.05 4.53 17.21
N ASP A 30 21.12 4.31 18.51
CA ASP A 30 22.39 4.17 19.22
C ASP A 30 23.16 2.90 18.77
N GLU A 31 22.45 1.81 18.50
CA GLU A 31 23.03 0.60 17.88
C GLU A 31 23.62 0.91 16.49
N TYR A 32 22.89 1.64 15.64
CA TYR A 32 23.42 2.10 14.34
C TYR A 32 24.69 2.94 14.50
N LYS A 33 24.71 3.89 15.43
CA LYS A 33 25.88 4.72 15.73
C LYS A 33 27.08 3.86 16.14
N HIS A 34 26.88 2.91 17.04
CA HIS A 34 27.94 2.01 17.51
C HIS A 34 28.49 1.13 16.38
N LEU A 35 27.62 0.54 15.56
CA LEU A 35 28.02 -0.28 14.40
C LEU A 35 28.72 0.53 13.30
N ALA A 36 28.35 1.80 13.15
CA ALA A 36 28.90 2.69 12.12
C ALA A 36 30.35 3.14 12.38
N ARG A 37 30.93 2.86 13.56
CA ARG A 37 32.34 3.15 13.92
C ARG A 37 32.76 4.59 13.59
N GLY A 38 31.96 5.57 14.01
CA GLY A 38 32.24 7.00 13.83
C GLY A 38 31.76 7.62 12.51
N LYS A 39 31.12 6.84 11.62
CA LYS A 39 30.52 7.38 10.37
C LYS A 39 29.18 8.10 10.60
N ILE A 40 28.51 7.79 11.71
CA ILE A 40 27.23 8.38 12.13
C ILE A 40 27.44 9.18 13.41
N ASN A 41 27.09 10.46 13.36
CA ASN A 41 27.00 11.35 14.52
C ASN A 41 25.53 11.49 14.91
N LEU A 42 25.12 10.87 16.02
CA LEU A 42 23.74 10.92 16.49
C LEU A 42 23.57 12.04 17.54
N HIS A 43 22.63 12.94 17.26
CA HIS A 43 22.18 14.02 18.13
C HIS A 43 20.77 13.72 18.63
N LEU A 44 20.61 13.63 19.94
CA LEU A 44 19.32 13.43 20.59
C LEU A 44 18.79 14.78 21.05
N ILE A 45 17.63 15.20 20.55
CA ILE A 45 17.07 16.53 20.78
C ILE A 45 15.68 16.40 21.42
N ASP A 46 15.50 17.03 22.58
CA ASP A 46 14.21 17.15 23.26
C ASP A 46 13.70 18.61 23.10
N PRO A 47 12.97 18.92 22.01
CA PRO A 47 12.53 20.29 21.76
C PRO A 47 11.48 20.70 22.79
N THR A 48 11.75 21.81 23.47
CA THR A 48 10.81 22.46 24.39
C THR A 48 10.00 23.54 23.65
N PRO A 49 8.78 23.87 24.10
CA PRO A 49 7.97 24.91 23.47
C PRO A 49 8.72 26.25 23.36
N PHE A 50 8.66 26.87 22.18
CA PHE A 50 9.29 28.14 21.81
C PHE A 50 10.83 28.15 21.88
N SER A 51 11.47 26.98 21.78
CA SER A 51 12.93 26.84 21.72
C SER A 51 13.52 26.94 20.31
N GLU A 52 14.84 27.17 20.22
CA GLU A 52 15.55 27.07 18.95
C GLU A 52 15.48 25.66 18.35
N GLU A 53 15.49 24.64 19.19
CA GLU A 53 15.37 23.24 18.81
C GLU A 53 14.02 22.94 18.17
N GLU A 54 12.93 23.48 18.74
CA GLU A 54 11.60 23.42 18.13
C GLU A 54 11.58 24.14 16.77
N TYR A 55 12.15 25.34 16.71
CA TYR A 55 12.22 26.10 15.46
C TYR A 55 12.97 25.32 14.37
N LYS A 56 14.11 24.71 14.71
CA LYS A 56 14.89 23.83 13.83
C LYS A 56 14.06 22.62 13.39
N ALA A 57 13.38 21.94 14.30
CA ALA A 57 12.51 20.80 13.97
C ALA A 57 11.44 21.18 12.93
N ARG A 58 10.79 22.33 13.12
CA ARG A 58 9.78 22.87 12.18
C ARG A 58 10.40 23.26 10.84
N LEU A 59 11.59 23.87 10.84
CA LEU A 59 12.28 24.28 9.60
C LEU A 59 12.61 23.07 8.71
N PHE A 60 13.00 21.95 9.31
CA PHE A 60 13.20 20.68 8.62
C PHE A 60 11.89 19.91 8.36
N GLY A 61 10.74 20.50 8.70
CA GLY A 61 9.39 20.02 8.44
C GLY A 61 8.99 18.76 9.23
N LEU A 62 9.41 18.65 10.49
CA LEU A 62 8.85 17.68 11.42
C LEU A 62 7.51 18.16 11.98
N GLU A 63 6.62 17.20 12.27
CA GLU A 63 5.29 17.48 12.79
C GLU A 63 5.30 17.69 14.32
N GLY A 64 4.70 18.79 14.78
CA GLY A 64 4.67 19.14 16.20
C GLY A 64 3.58 18.42 17.01
N GLU A 65 2.56 17.83 16.37
CA GLU A 65 1.37 17.30 17.07
C GLU A 65 1.72 16.23 18.11
N GLN A 66 2.69 15.38 17.82
CA GLN A 66 3.16 14.33 18.74
C GLN A 66 4.51 14.67 19.38
N GLY A 67 4.83 15.97 19.48
CA GLY A 67 6.06 16.44 20.10
C GLY A 67 7.31 16.24 19.23
N PHE A 68 7.21 16.48 17.92
CA PHE A 68 8.34 16.39 16.98
C PHE A 68 9.04 15.04 17.00
N PHE A 69 8.27 13.95 17.09
CA PHE A 69 8.82 12.60 17.19
C PHE A 69 9.29 12.08 15.82
N GLY A 70 10.46 12.53 15.37
CA GLY A 70 10.97 12.28 14.02
C GLY A 70 12.49 12.19 13.93
N LEU A 71 13.01 11.87 12.74
CA LEU A 71 14.43 11.70 12.47
C LEU A 71 14.84 12.47 11.24
N ILE A 72 15.93 13.23 11.31
CA ILE A 72 16.53 13.93 10.16
C ILE A 72 17.96 13.43 9.98
N GLY A 73 18.34 13.14 8.74
CA GLY A 73 19.70 12.78 8.38
C GLY A 73 20.29 13.74 7.36
N ILE A 74 21.52 14.17 7.60
CA ILE A 74 22.23 15.15 6.79
C ILE A 74 23.59 14.60 6.40
N ALA A 75 23.91 14.71 5.12
CA ALA A 75 25.25 14.51 4.57
C ALA A 75 25.75 15.83 3.98
N ALA A 76 27.06 16.09 4.09
CA ALA A 76 27.65 17.31 3.56
C ALA A 76 27.35 17.47 2.06
N GLY A 77 26.85 18.66 1.68
CA GLY A 77 26.56 19.01 0.28
C GLY A 77 25.29 18.39 -0.32
N HIS A 78 24.44 17.73 0.48
CA HIS A 78 23.23 17.07 0.00
C HIS A 78 21.99 17.50 0.78
N GLU A 79 20.82 17.31 0.18
CA GLU A 79 19.54 17.57 0.84
C GLU A 79 19.32 16.64 2.03
N ALA A 80 18.72 17.18 3.09
CA ALA A 80 18.37 16.42 4.28
C ALA A 80 17.28 15.39 3.96
N GLN A 81 17.44 14.18 4.49
CA GLN A 81 16.41 13.13 4.45
C GLN A 81 15.69 13.08 5.79
N ARG A 82 14.40 12.73 5.81
CA ARG A 82 13.60 12.79 7.03
C ARG A 82 12.55 11.68 7.15
N ILE A 83 12.32 11.28 8.39
CA ILE A 83 11.11 10.62 8.88
C ILE A 83 10.35 11.70 9.65
N GLU A 84 9.29 12.23 9.04
CA GLU A 84 8.50 13.37 9.57
C GLU A 84 7.91 13.09 10.95
N SER A 85 7.43 11.86 11.13
CA SER A 85 6.87 11.37 12.38
C SER A 85 6.96 9.84 12.44
N PHE A 86 7.43 9.32 13.57
CA PHE A 86 7.41 7.90 13.88
C PHE A 86 6.03 7.52 14.41
N ASN A 87 5.38 6.57 13.74
CA ASN A 87 4.08 6.05 14.14
C ASN A 87 4.24 4.65 14.76
N LEU A 88 3.55 4.40 15.87
CA LEU A 88 3.50 3.10 16.53
C LEU A 88 2.94 2.01 15.61
N ASP A 89 2.00 2.34 14.72
CA ASP A 89 1.43 1.39 13.76
C ASP A 89 2.48 0.84 12.76
N HIS A 90 3.61 1.54 12.60
CA HIS A 90 4.71 1.14 11.73
C HIS A 90 5.89 0.56 12.50
N GLU A 91 5.75 0.31 13.79
CA GLU A 91 6.77 -0.29 14.64
C GLU A 91 7.43 -1.56 14.02
N PRO A 92 6.70 -2.47 13.35
CA PRO A 92 7.32 -3.63 12.70
C PRO A 92 8.31 -3.26 11.58
N LEU A 93 8.13 -2.10 10.95
CA LEU A 93 8.92 -1.60 9.82
C LEU A 93 9.97 -0.56 10.24
N LEU A 94 10.10 -0.28 11.55
CA LEU A 94 11.00 0.75 12.07
C LEU A 94 12.44 0.62 11.56
N GLU A 95 12.99 -0.59 11.62
CA GLU A 95 14.38 -0.86 11.19
C GLU A 95 14.56 -0.57 9.70
N TYR A 96 13.58 -0.91 8.87
CA TYR A 96 13.58 -0.59 7.46
C TYR A 96 13.48 0.93 7.22
N GLU A 97 12.58 1.63 7.91
CA GLU A 97 12.43 3.09 7.74
C GLU A 97 13.73 3.83 8.05
N ILE A 98 14.38 3.49 9.17
CA ILE A 98 15.68 4.07 9.54
C ILE A 98 16.74 3.70 8.52
N SER A 99 16.87 2.42 8.16
CA SER A 99 17.88 1.96 7.19
C SER A 99 17.72 2.62 5.82
N ARG A 100 16.48 2.78 5.35
CA ARG A 100 16.16 3.49 4.11
C ARG A 100 16.58 4.95 4.18
N LEU A 101 16.31 5.64 5.28
CA LEU A 101 16.77 7.02 5.48
C LEU A 101 18.30 7.09 5.44
N LEU A 102 19.00 6.23 6.19
CA LEU A 102 20.47 6.19 6.21
C LEU A 102 21.05 5.93 4.83
N HIS A 103 20.44 5.03 4.08
CA HIS A 103 20.86 4.73 2.72
C HIS A 103 20.69 5.93 1.79
N LYS A 104 19.56 6.64 1.84
CA LYS A 104 19.34 7.84 1.03
C LYS A 104 20.31 8.97 1.39
N VAL A 105 20.66 9.11 2.66
CA VAL A 105 21.68 10.07 3.12
C VAL A 105 23.09 9.69 2.63
N ALA A 106 23.41 8.39 2.60
CA ALA A 106 24.70 7.89 2.14
C ALA A 106 24.84 7.88 0.61
N HIS A 107 23.74 7.65 -0.11
CA HIS A 107 23.68 7.50 -1.56
C HIS A 107 22.62 8.45 -2.14
N PRO A 108 22.98 9.72 -2.34
CA PRO A 108 22.04 10.75 -2.78
C PRO A 108 21.67 10.65 -4.27
N GLN A 109 22.37 9.83 -5.05
CA GLN A 109 22.05 9.61 -6.45
C GLN A 109 20.75 8.83 -6.60
N GLN A 110 19.86 9.32 -7.46
CA GLN A 110 18.61 8.65 -7.77
C GLN A 110 18.88 7.35 -8.56
N PRO A 111 18.23 6.23 -8.19
CA PRO A 111 18.37 4.99 -8.95
C PRO A 111 17.75 5.15 -10.34
N VAL A 112 18.30 4.42 -11.31
CA VAL A 112 17.78 4.39 -12.68
C VAL A 112 16.66 3.37 -12.78
N ILE A 113 15.47 3.84 -13.16
CA ILE A 113 14.28 3.00 -13.37
C ILE A 113 13.98 2.94 -14.87
N GLY A 114 13.94 1.74 -15.44
CA GLY A 114 13.48 1.55 -16.80
C GLY A 114 11.95 1.57 -16.84
N LEU A 115 11.36 2.30 -17.78
CA LEU A 115 9.92 2.26 -18.06
C LEU A 115 9.67 1.64 -19.43
N LEU A 116 8.99 0.49 -19.46
CA LEU A 116 8.55 -0.18 -20.68
C LEU A 116 7.03 -0.29 -20.67
N SER A 117 6.38 0.33 -21.65
CA SER A 117 4.93 0.46 -21.68
C SER A 117 4.37 0.25 -23.09
N ALA A 118 3.25 -0.46 -23.21
CA ALA A 118 2.46 -0.48 -24.44
C ALA A 118 1.52 0.75 -24.57
N LEU A 119 1.31 1.49 -23.47
CA LEU A 119 0.48 2.70 -23.40
C LEU A 119 1.32 3.98 -23.58
N PRO A 120 0.78 5.05 -24.19
CA PRO A 120 1.48 6.32 -24.42
C PRO A 120 1.55 7.20 -23.17
N MET A 121 2.11 6.67 -22.07
CA MET A 121 2.10 7.34 -20.76
C MET A 121 3.10 8.50 -20.65
N ASP A 122 4.12 8.50 -21.51
CA ASP A 122 5.16 9.53 -21.57
C ASP A 122 4.73 10.80 -22.33
N GLY A 123 3.46 10.82 -22.78
CA GLY A 123 2.90 11.86 -23.63
C GLY A 123 3.07 11.57 -25.11
N GLU A 124 2.26 12.22 -25.92
CA GLU A 124 2.34 12.15 -27.39
C GLU A 124 2.71 13.53 -27.94
N GLN A 125 3.59 13.54 -28.93
CA GLN A 125 3.96 14.75 -29.68
C GLN A 125 3.68 14.54 -31.16
N ASP A 126 3.26 15.61 -31.84
CA ASP A 126 3.05 15.59 -33.27
C ASP A 126 4.39 15.67 -34.03
N LYS A 127 4.32 15.53 -35.36
CA LYS A 127 5.51 15.63 -36.24
C LYS A 127 6.19 17.01 -36.19
N LYS A 128 5.55 18.02 -35.61
CA LYS A 128 6.07 19.39 -35.44
C LYS A 128 6.60 19.63 -34.01
N GLY A 129 6.62 18.60 -33.16
CA GLY A 129 7.08 18.68 -31.77
C GLY A 129 6.08 19.31 -30.81
N GLN A 130 4.84 19.53 -31.23
CA GLN A 130 3.76 20.02 -30.36
C GLN A 130 3.17 18.87 -29.57
N THR A 131 2.98 19.05 -28.27
CA THR A 131 2.37 18.06 -27.39
C THR A 131 0.91 17.83 -27.78
N ILE A 132 0.60 16.64 -28.29
CA ILE A 132 -0.76 16.13 -28.54
C ILE A 132 -1.42 15.74 -27.22
N ALA A 133 -0.67 15.03 -26.36
CA ALA A 133 -1.13 14.59 -25.05
C ALA A 133 -0.02 14.76 -24.01
N PRO A 134 -0.29 15.34 -22.82
CA PRO A 134 0.71 15.47 -21.79
C PRO A 134 1.10 14.10 -21.20
N PRO A 135 2.33 13.97 -20.67
CA PRO A 135 2.72 12.79 -19.89
C PRO A 135 1.81 12.63 -18.67
N TRP A 136 1.48 11.39 -18.34
CA TRP A 136 0.62 11.09 -17.19
C TRP A 136 1.26 11.60 -15.90
N GLN A 137 0.44 12.00 -14.93
CA GLN A 137 0.89 12.59 -13.67
C GLN A 137 1.81 11.65 -12.87
N TRP A 138 1.55 10.34 -12.92
CA TRP A 138 2.39 9.35 -12.25
C TRP A 138 3.81 9.30 -12.84
N VAL A 139 3.95 9.39 -14.17
CA VAL A 139 5.26 9.45 -14.86
C VAL A 139 6.03 10.68 -14.39
N GLN A 140 5.36 11.83 -14.32
CA GLN A 140 5.96 13.06 -13.83
C GLN A 140 6.39 12.92 -12.37
N THR A 141 5.59 12.23 -11.55
CA THR A 141 5.91 11.95 -10.15
C THR A 141 7.15 11.06 -10.04
N LEU A 142 7.25 10.00 -10.86
CA LEU A 142 8.44 9.14 -10.89
C LEU A 142 9.70 9.90 -11.30
N ARG A 143 9.63 10.75 -12.34
CA ARG A 143 10.78 11.55 -12.80
C ARG A 143 11.33 12.52 -11.74
N ARG A 144 10.52 12.89 -10.73
CA ARG A 144 10.98 13.71 -9.60
C ARG A 144 11.74 12.90 -8.55
N HIS A 145 11.44 11.60 -8.43
CA HIS A 145 12.01 10.72 -7.41
C HIS A 145 13.14 9.84 -7.93
N PHE A 146 13.14 9.55 -9.24
CA PHE A 146 14.01 8.58 -9.88
C PHE A 146 14.55 9.10 -11.22
N ASN A 147 15.70 8.57 -11.64
CA ASN A 147 16.18 8.77 -12.99
C ASN A 147 15.43 7.80 -13.93
N LEU A 148 14.33 8.27 -14.52
CA LEU A 148 13.46 7.44 -15.35
C LEU A 148 14.00 7.35 -16.79
N MET A 149 14.24 6.12 -17.26
CA MET A 149 14.64 5.82 -18.63
C MET A 149 13.52 5.09 -19.36
N THR A 150 12.85 5.76 -20.29
CA THR A 150 11.82 5.13 -21.12
C THR A 150 12.44 4.27 -22.21
N LEU A 151 11.99 3.01 -22.29
CA LEU A 151 12.42 2.01 -23.24
C LEU A 151 11.38 1.83 -24.34
N THR A 152 11.84 1.53 -25.55
CA THR A 152 10.93 1.30 -26.68
C THR A 152 10.26 -0.08 -26.57
N PRO A 153 8.98 -0.21 -26.97
CA PRO A 153 8.24 -1.49 -26.93
C PRO A 153 8.87 -2.64 -27.74
N HIS A 154 9.81 -2.33 -28.64
CA HIS A 154 10.48 -3.29 -29.52
C HIS A 154 11.93 -3.57 -29.07
N THR A 155 12.31 -3.14 -27.87
CA THR A 155 13.67 -3.34 -27.38
C THR A 155 14.01 -4.82 -27.28
N GLY A 156 15.21 -5.17 -27.75
CA GLY A 156 15.74 -6.53 -27.69
C GLY A 156 16.61 -6.80 -26.46
N GLN A 157 16.94 -5.77 -25.68
CA GLN A 157 17.77 -5.88 -24.48
C GLN A 157 17.50 -4.71 -23.54
N ILE A 158 17.52 -4.98 -22.25
CA ILE A 158 17.42 -3.95 -21.21
C ILE A 158 18.83 -3.43 -20.90
N PRO A 159 19.08 -2.10 -20.91
CA PRO A 159 20.40 -1.55 -20.66
C PRO A 159 20.98 -1.99 -19.31
N ALA A 160 22.28 -2.33 -19.25
CA ALA A 160 22.90 -2.93 -18.07
C ALA A 160 22.88 -2.07 -16.80
N HIS A 161 22.73 -0.75 -16.95
CA HIS A 161 22.64 0.21 -15.84
C HIS A 161 21.23 0.33 -15.26
N VAL A 162 20.20 -0.18 -15.95
CA VAL A 162 18.84 -0.32 -15.40
C VAL A 162 18.85 -1.55 -14.50
N LYS A 163 18.46 -1.38 -13.23
CA LYS A 163 18.36 -2.48 -12.24
C LYS A 163 16.92 -2.78 -11.83
N THR A 164 16.02 -1.82 -12.04
CA THR A 164 14.58 -1.97 -11.77
C THR A 164 13.80 -1.57 -13.01
N LEU A 165 12.84 -2.41 -13.40
CA LEU A 165 11.98 -2.19 -14.56
C LEU A 165 10.52 -2.02 -14.11
N VAL A 166 9.85 -1.02 -14.66
CA VAL A 166 8.39 -0.88 -14.66
C VAL A 166 7.88 -1.35 -16.01
N LEU A 167 6.99 -2.34 -15.99
CA LEU A 167 6.38 -2.92 -17.19
C LEU A 167 4.87 -2.72 -17.14
N VAL A 168 4.30 -2.03 -18.12
CA VAL A 168 2.86 -1.71 -18.14
C VAL A 168 2.18 -2.24 -19.39
N ASP A 169 1.09 -2.97 -19.17
CA ASP A 169 0.29 -3.65 -20.20
C ASP A 169 1.14 -4.46 -21.21
N PRO A 170 1.88 -5.48 -20.74
CA PRO A 170 2.79 -6.23 -21.60
C PRO A 170 2.10 -7.12 -22.64
N GLY A 171 0.77 -7.24 -22.62
CA GLY A 171 0.03 -8.20 -23.45
C GLY A 171 0.17 -7.99 -24.96
N LYS A 172 0.55 -6.78 -25.39
CA LYS A 172 0.78 -6.43 -26.80
C LYS A 172 2.26 -6.34 -27.19
N LEU A 173 3.18 -6.64 -26.27
CA LEU A 173 4.61 -6.55 -26.55
C LEU A 173 5.09 -7.70 -27.44
N PRO A 174 6.05 -7.46 -28.35
CA PRO A 174 6.67 -8.51 -29.14
C PRO A 174 7.35 -9.56 -28.26
N GLU A 175 7.38 -10.80 -28.75
CA GLU A 175 8.02 -11.92 -28.06
C GLU A 175 9.48 -11.63 -27.68
N ARG A 176 10.23 -10.99 -28.58
CA ARG A 176 11.61 -10.53 -28.35
C ARG A 176 11.74 -9.67 -27.09
N THR A 177 10.78 -8.80 -26.85
CA THR A 177 10.79 -7.90 -25.71
C THR A 177 10.38 -8.62 -24.43
N LEU A 178 9.40 -9.53 -24.49
CA LEU A 178 9.04 -10.38 -23.35
C LEU A 178 10.21 -11.27 -22.90
N TYR A 179 11.02 -11.78 -23.84
CA TYR A 179 12.27 -12.48 -23.50
C TYR A 179 13.32 -11.56 -22.90
N ALA A 180 13.49 -10.33 -23.40
CA ALA A 180 14.41 -9.38 -22.78
C ALA A 180 14.03 -9.10 -21.31
N VAL A 181 12.72 -9.03 -21.02
CA VAL A 181 12.19 -8.93 -19.65
C VAL A 181 12.47 -10.20 -18.83
N ASP A 182 12.20 -11.39 -19.39
CA ASP A 182 12.52 -12.68 -18.75
C ASP A 182 14.00 -12.76 -18.36
N GLN A 183 14.89 -12.46 -19.29
CA GLN A 183 16.33 -12.49 -19.08
C GLN A 183 16.82 -11.44 -18.07
N PHE A 184 16.18 -10.27 -18.06
CA PHE A 184 16.45 -9.25 -17.05
C PHE A 184 16.08 -9.70 -15.64
N VAL A 185 14.89 -10.29 -15.46
CA VAL A 185 14.44 -10.81 -14.16
C VAL A 185 15.32 -11.97 -13.70
N LEU A 186 15.62 -12.93 -14.60
CA LEU A 186 16.50 -14.05 -14.27
C LEU A 186 17.94 -13.61 -13.98
N GLY A 187 18.38 -12.49 -14.57
CA GLY A 187 19.67 -11.87 -14.31
C GLY A 187 19.76 -11.12 -12.98
N GLY A 188 18.70 -11.15 -12.16
CA GLY A 188 18.63 -10.46 -10.86
C GLY A 188 18.07 -9.04 -10.92
N GLY A 189 17.58 -8.59 -12.08
CA GLY A 189 16.81 -7.35 -12.19
C GLY A 189 15.48 -7.45 -11.44
N THR A 190 15.03 -6.34 -10.88
CA THR A 190 13.76 -6.26 -10.14
C THR A 190 12.65 -5.70 -11.03
N LEU A 191 11.44 -6.23 -10.91
CA LEU A 191 10.34 -5.91 -11.83
C LEU A 191 9.08 -5.49 -11.08
N LEU A 192 8.49 -4.37 -11.48
CA LEU A 192 7.11 -4.00 -11.17
C LEU A 192 6.28 -4.09 -12.46
N MET A 193 5.32 -5.00 -12.49
CA MET A 193 4.47 -5.28 -13.66
C MET A 193 3.02 -4.89 -13.38
N PHE A 194 2.40 -4.15 -14.29
CA PHE A 194 0.97 -3.83 -14.29
C PHE A 194 0.29 -4.58 -15.44
N LEU A 195 -0.74 -5.36 -15.11
CA LEU A 195 -1.49 -6.18 -16.05
C LEU A 195 -2.90 -5.63 -16.24
N ASP A 196 -3.35 -5.54 -17.49
CA ASP A 196 -4.74 -5.25 -17.80
C ASP A 196 -5.50 -6.58 -18.01
N PRO A 197 -6.50 -6.90 -17.17
CA PRO A 197 -7.30 -8.11 -17.33
C PRO A 197 -8.19 -8.12 -18.57
N GLN A 198 -8.44 -6.95 -19.19
CA GLN A 198 -9.28 -6.82 -20.37
C GLN A 198 -8.51 -7.00 -21.69
N THR A 199 -7.18 -7.15 -21.63
CA THR A 199 -6.39 -7.40 -22.83
C THR A 199 -6.87 -8.70 -23.50
N GLU A 200 -7.28 -8.58 -24.77
CA GLU A 200 -7.77 -9.68 -25.57
C GLU A 200 -6.74 -10.82 -25.61
N PRO A 201 -7.08 -12.03 -25.14
CA PRO A 201 -6.21 -13.18 -25.27
C PRO A 201 -6.14 -13.57 -26.75
N GLY A 202 -4.92 -13.55 -27.30
CA GLY A 202 -4.63 -14.29 -28.53
C GLY A 202 -4.54 -15.80 -28.27
N ALA A 203 -3.90 -16.56 -29.18
CA ALA A 203 -3.32 -17.87 -28.86
C ALA A 203 -2.57 -17.81 -27.50
N PRO A 204 -2.44 -18.92 -26.72
CA PRO A 204 -2.00 -18.87 -25.32
C PRO A 204 -0.89 -17.86 -25.14
N SER A 205 -1.22 -16.74 -24.49
CA SER A 205 -0.44 -15.52 -24.67
C SER A 205 0.96 -15.77 -24.12
N ARG A 206 2.00 -15.31 -24.83
CA ARG A 206 3.39 -15.48 -24.36
C ARG A 206 3.60 -14.89 -22.96
N LEU A 207 2.78 -13.90 -22.60
CA LEU A 207 2.67 -13.34 -21.26
C LEU A 207 2.13 -14.34 -20.23
N GLU A 208 1.08 -15.11 -20.53
CA GLU A 208 0.60 -16.17 -19.64
C GLU A 208 1.68 -17.22 -19.38
N ALA A 209 2.42 -17.62 -20.42
CA ALA A 209 3.55 -18.54 -20.27
C ALA A 209 4.65 -17.95 -19.37
N LEU A 210 4.92 -16.64 -19.49
CA LEU A 210 5.86 -15.92 -18.64
C LEU A 210 5.42 -15.91 -17.16
N LEU A 211 4.18 -15.52 -16.90
CA LEU A 211 3.61 -15.53 -15.55
C LEU A 211 3.61 -16.94 -14.95
N ALA A 212 3.25 -17.95 -15.75
CA ALA A 212 3.21 -19.34 -15.32
C ALA A 212 4.61 -19.88 -14.97
N ALA A 213 5.65 -19.50 -15.73
CA ALA A 213 7.04 -19.84 -15.43
C ALA A 213 7.51 -19.24 -14.09
N TRP A 214 6.95 -18.09 -13.71
CA TRP A 214 7.16 -17.44 -12.41
C TRP A 214 6.13 -17.87 -11.34
N GLY A 215 5.26 -18.84 -11.66
CA GLY A 215 4.37 -19.48 -10.69
C GLY A 215 3.04 -18.78 -10.42
N VAL A 216 2.65 -17.82 -11.26
CA VAL A 216 1.44 -17.02 -11.11
C VAL A 216 0.58 -17.12 -12.36
N GLN A 217 -0.73 -17.01 -12.18
CA GLN A 217 -1.68 -16.90 -13.28
C GLN A 217 -2.70 -15.79 -12.99
N MET A 218 -3.19 -15.18 -14.05
CA MET A 218 -4.28 -14.21 -14.02
C MET A 218 -5.31 -14.63 -15.08
N PRO A 219 -6.58 -14.89 -14.73
CA PRO A 219 -7.58 -15.24 -15.72
C PRO A 219 -7.87 -14.07 -16.66
N ALA A 220 -7.80 -14.32 -17.98
CA ALA A 220 -8.09 -13.33 -18.99
C ALA A 220 -9.59 -12.96 -19.01
N LYS A 221 -9.91 -11.71 -19.35
CA LYS A 221 -11.28 -11.14 -19.44
C LYS A 221 -12.12 -11.26 -18.15
N LYS A 222 -11.48 -11.55 -17.02
CA LYS A 222 -12.14 -11.62 -15.72
C LYS A 222 -11.68 -10.47 -14.83
N VAL A 223 -12.64 -9.74 -14.31
CA VAL A 223 -12.44 -8.58 -13.44
C VAL A 223 -13.12 -8.81 -12.10
N LEU A 224 -12.57 -8.21 -11.05
CA LEU A 224 -13.12 -8.27 -9.71
C LEU A 224 -14.29 -7.29 -9.58
N ALA A 225 -15.41 -7.82 -9.11
CA ALA A 225 -16.51 -7.04 -8.58
C ALA A 225 -16.62 -7.27 -7.07
N ASP A 226 -16.71 -6.20 -6.29
CA ASP A 226 -16.74 -6.29 -4.82
C ASP A 226 -17.66 -5.24 -4.23
N ALA A 227 -18.83 -5.66 -3.76
CA ALA A 227 -19.81 -4.76 -3.17
C ALA A 227 -19.36 -4.08 -1.86
N THR A 228 -18.38 -4.62 -1.12
CA THR A 228 -17.88 -4.01 0.13
C THR A 228 -16.97 -2.84 -0.18
N TYR A 229 -16.05 -3.00 -1.13
CA TYR A 229 -15.09 -1.95 -1.49
C TYR A 229 -15.53 -1.10 -2.68
N ALA A 230 -16.66 -1.41 -3.32
CA ALA A 230 -17.25 -0.63 -4.39
C ALA A 230 -17.44 0.84 -3.99
N SER A 231 -16.97 1.72 -4.87
CA SER A 231 -16.97 3.17 -4.70
C SER A 231 -17.51 3.86 -5.93
N SER A 232 -17.90 5.13 -5.79
CA SER A 232 -18.41 5.92 -6.91
C SER A 232 -17.24 6.35 -7.81
N ALA A 233 -17.37 6.11 -9.11
CA ALA A 233 -16.38 6.46 -10.11
C ALA A 233 -17.00 7.29 -11.23
N ILE A 234 -16.20 8.18 -11.81
CA ILE A 234 -16.55 8.94 -13.01
C ILE A 234 -15.96 8.18 -14.20
N LEU A 235 -16.81 7.53 -14.99
CA LEU A 235 -16.37 6.70 -16.12
C LEU A 235 -16.01 7.53 -17.35
N ALA A 236 -16.69 8.66 -17.54
CA ALA A 236 -16.44 9.58 -18.64
C ALA A 236 -16.49 11.04 -18.16
N GLN A 237 -15.65 11.88 -18.76
CA GLN A 237 -15.60 13.30 -18.42
C GLN A 237 -16.95 13.97 -18.68
N GLY A 238 -17.45 14.71 -17.69
CA GLY A 238 -18.77 15.37 -17.75
C GLY A 238 -19.96 14.48 -17.37
N GLN A 239 -19.74 13.20 -17.04
CA GLN A 239 -20.79 12.33 -16.51
C GLN A 239 -20.85 12.33 -14.98
N PRO A 240 -22.04 12.06 -14.39
CA PRO A 240 -22.20 11.89 -12.95
C PRO A 240 -21.36 10.72 -12.43
N ALA A 241 -20.92 10.80 -11.17
CA ALA A 241 -20.27 9.67 -10.51
C ALA A 241 -21.31 8.58 -10.23
N VAL A 242 -21.01 7.33 -10.60
CA VAL A 242 -21.90 6.18 -10.38
C VAL A 242 -21.17 5.15 -9.52
N ARG A 243 -21.88 4.54 -8.57
CA ARG A 243 -21.33 3.43 -7.78
C ARG A 243 -21.00 2.25 -8.69
N HIS A 244 -19.72 1.99 -8.87
CA HIS A 244 -19.23 1.02 -9.85
C HIS A 244 -18.73 -0.27 -9.16
N PRO A 245 -19.20 -1.48 -9.54
CA PRO A 245 -18.88 -2.73 -8.85
C PRO A 245 -17.40 -3.12 -8.90
N GLY A 246 -16.71 -2.74 -9.98
CA GLY A 246 -15.27 -2.92 -10.16
C GLY A 246 -14.41 -1.70 -9.80
N ALA A 247 -14.98 -0.60 -9.32
CA ALA A 247 -14.20 0.55 -8.85
C ALA A 247 -14.03 0.43 -7.34
N LEU A 248 -12.90 -0.11 -6.90
CA LEU A 248 -12.71 -0.52 -5.51
C LEU A 248 -11.80 0.47 -4.79
N THR A 249 -12.26 1.00 -3.66
CA THR A 249 -11.40 1.73 -2.72
C THR A 249 -11.01 0.78 -1.60
N LEU A 250 -9.81 0.22 -1.72
CA LEU A 250 -9.24 -0.76 -0.79
C LEU A 250 -8.79 -0.04 0.49
N PRO A 251 -9.35 -0.36 1.66
CA PRO A 251 -8.91 0.20 2.95
C PRO A 251 -7.62 -0.47 3.45
N ARG A 252 -6.97 0.10 4.47
CA ARG A 252 -5.78 -0.47 5.14
C ARG A 252 -5.86 -1.97 5.45
N GLN A 253 -7.04 -2.48 5.81
CA GLN A 253 -7.25 -3.89 6.14
C GLN A 253 -7.16 -4.85 4.94
N ALA A 254 -7.33 -4.34 3.72
CA ALA A 254 -7.15 -5.04 2.46
C ALA A 254 -5.68 -5.05 1.99
N MET A 255 -4.75 -4.51 2.80
CA MET A 255 -3.35 -4.34 2.45
C MET A 255 -2.44 -5.16 3.38
N ALA A 256 -1.26 -5.55 2.88
CA ALA A 256 -0.25 -6.26 3.64
C ALA A 256 0.36 -5.39 4.76
N ARG A 257 -0.11 -5.57 6.01
CA ARG A 257 0.30 -4.75 7.17
C ARG A 257 1.80 -4.71 7.45
N HIS A 258 2.52 -5.76 7.05
CA HIS A 258 3.95 -5.92 7.30
C HIS A 258 4.75 -5.94 5.99
N ASP A 259 4.28 -5.27 4.93
CA ASP A 259 5.08 -5.06 3.72
C ASP A 259 5.31 -3.56 3.53
N VAL A 260 6.56 -3.20 3.24
CA VAL A 260 7.00 -1.82 3.03
C VAL A 260 6.27 -1.15 1.86
N SER A 261 5.79 -1.92 0.90
CA SER A 261 5.00 -1.44 -0.24
C SER A 261 3.73 -0.73 0.22
N THR A 262 3.20 -1.11 1.38
CA THR A 262 1.95 -0.56 1.92
C THR A 262 2.18 0.44 3.05
N LEU A 263 3.42 0.87 3.30
CA LEU A 263 3.76 1.83 4.34
C LEU A 263 3.00 3.15 4.14
N LYS A 264 2.42 3.69 5.23
CA LYS A 264 1.67 4.96 5.24
C LYS A 264 0.45 5.02 4.29
N LEU A 265 0.00 3.89 3.74
CA LEU A 265 -1.22 3.86 2.92
C LEU A 265 -2.46 3.76 3.78
N ARG A 266 -3.47 4.58 3.49
CA ARG A 266 -4.80 4.54 4.07
C ARG A 266 -5.77 3.87 3.11
N THR A 267 -5.75 4.30 1.84
CA THR A 267 -6.64 3.83 0.79
C THR A 267 -5.92 3.69 -0.54
N VAL A 268 -6.17 2.61 -1.27
CA VAL A 268 -5.70 2.40 -2.65
C VAL A 268 -6.91 2.16 -3.53
N THR A 269 -6.98 2.83 -4.67
CA THR A 269 -8.11 2.71 -5.59
C THR A 269 -7.72 1.94 -6.83
N VAL A 270 -8.54 0.96 -7.19
CA VAL A 270 -8.39 0.13 -8.39
C VAL A 270 -9.66 0.19 -9.22
N LEU A 271 -9.55 0.00 -10.53
CA LEU A 271 -10.68 -0.02 -11.44
C LEU A 271 -10.59 -1.23 -12.37
N ASN A 272 -11.61 -2.09 -12.33
CA ASN A 272 -11.70 -3.28 -13.15
C ASN A 272 -10.47 -4.20 -13.00
N SER A 273 -9.90 -4.28 -11.79
CA SER A 273 -8.74 -5.11 -11.49
C SER A 273 -9.03 -6.60 -11.75
N GLY A 274 -8.02 -7.33 -12.24
CA GLY A 274 -8.01 -8.78 -12.28
C GLY A 274 -7.68 -9.40 -10.92
N ALA A 275 -7.48 -10.72 -10.90
CA ALA A 275 -7.04 -11.45 -9.71
C ALA A 275 -5.87 -12.40 -10.02
N LEU A 276 -4.86 -12.36 -9.16
CA LEU A 276 -3.67 -13.20 -9.22
C LEU A 276 -3.85 -14.47 -8.40
N PHE A 277 -3.47 -15.61 -8.98
CA PHE A 277 -3.50 -16.91 -8.33
C PHE A 277 -2.12 -17.55 -8.36
N ALA A 278 -1.71 -18.15 -7.25
CA ALA A 278 -0.52 -18.98 -7.20
C ALA A 278 -0.79 -20.34 -7.87
N LEU A 279 0.16 -20.82 -8.67
CA LEU A 279 0.10 -22.15 -9.24
C LEU A 279 0.45 -23.21 -8.17
N LYS A 280 -0.31 -24.32 -8.13
CA LYS A 280 -0.19 -25.37 -7.09
C LYS A 280 1.22 -26.00 -6.96
N LYS A 281 2.02 -25.97 -8.03
CA LYS A 281 3.39 -26.52 -8.07
C LYS A 281 4.45 -25.44 -8.29
N SER A 282 4.15 -24.20 -7.92
CA SER A 282 5.10 -23.09 -8.01
C SER A 282 6.28 -23.30 -7.05
N ARG A 283 7.47 -22.87 -7.47
CA ARG A 283 8.67 -22.74 -6.62
C ARG A 283 8.82 -21.34 -6.03
N THR A 284 8.07 -20.38 -6.56
CA THR A 284 8.01 -19.02 -6.05
C THR A 284 6.91 -18.91 -5.00
N THR A 285 7.12 -17.99 -4.06
CA THR A 285 6.14 -17.59 -3.06
C THR A 285 5.38 -16.38 -3.58
N LEU A 286 4.05 -16.47 -3.63
CA LEU A 286 3.17 -15.35 -3.88
C LEU A 286 2.72 -14.76 -2.54
N THR A 287 3.20 -13.55 -2.24
CA THR A 287 2.82 -12.78 -1.04
C THR A 287 1.83 -11.67 -1.44
N PRO A 288 0.56 -11.75 -1.02
CA PRO A 288 -0.42 -10.71 -1.34
C PRO A 288 -0.03 -9.36 -0.74
N LEU A 289 -0.12 -8.29 -1.53
CA LEU A 289 0.08 -6.89 -1.13
C LEU A 289 -1.25 -6.15 -0.99
N LEU A 290 -2.14 -6.37 -1.96
CA LEU A 290 -3.51 -5.83 -2.01
C LEU A 290 -4.48 -6.99 -2.25
N GLN A 291 -5.59 -7.00 -1.53
CA GLN A 291 -6.62 -8.03 -1.64
C GLN A 291 -8.02 -7.44 -1.68
N SER A 292 -8.95 -8.13 -2.34
CA SER A 292 -10.38 -7.81 -2.27
C SER A 292 -10.98 -8.19 -0.91
N SER A 293 -12.25 -7.86 -0.69
CA SER A 293 -13.01 -8.42 0.42
C SER A 293 -13.24 -9.92 0.22
N GLY A 294 -13.63 -10.62 1.29
CA GLY A 294 -14.03 -12.03 1.23
C GLY A 294 -15.36 -12.30 0.53
N GLN A 295 -15.99 -11.28 -0.06
CA GLN A 295 -17.24 -11.41 -0.81
C GLN A 295 -17.07 -10.95 -2.25
N ALA A 296 -15.85 -10.63 -2.68
CA ALA A 296 -15.58 -10.31 -4.06
C ALA A 296 -15.76 -11.54 -4.95
N VAL A 297 -16.17 -11.29 -6.20
CA VAL A 297 -16.35 -12.32 -7.21
C VAL A 297 -15.65 -11.89 -8.50
N LEU A 298 -15.16 -12.87 -9.25
CA LEU A 298 -14.69 -12.64 -10.61
C LEU A 298 -15.86 -12.72 -11.59
N VAL A 299 -16.02 -11.69 -12.40
CA VAL A 299 -17.05 -11.58 -13.44
C VAL A 299 -16.39 -11.33 -14.79
N ASP A 300 -17.10 -11.63 -15.87
CA ASP A 300 -16.66 -11.22 -17.21
C ASP A 300 -16.60 -9.70 -17.31
N ALA A 301 -15.51 -9.18 -17.89
CA ALA A 301 -15.29 -7.73 -18.03
C ALA A 301 -16.45 -7.02 -18.73
N GLU A 302 -17.06 -7.67 -19.71
CA GLU A 302 -18.22 -7.18 -20.47
C GLU A 302 -19.43 -6.88 -19.56
N ARG A 303 -19.59 -7.60 -18.44
CA ARG A 303 -20.69 -7.34 -17.48
C ARG A 303 -20.56 -6.01 -16.76
N LEU A 304 -19.34 -5.44 -16.71
CA LEU A 304 -19.06 -4.13 -16.12
C LEU A 304 -19.00 -2.99 -17.16
N ALA A 305 -19.32 -3.26 -18.43
CA ALA A 305 -19.36 -2.23 -19.46
C ALA A 305 -20.64 -1.38 -19.46
N GLU A 306 -21.74 -1.91 -18.92
CA GLU A 306 -23.07 -1.28 -18.92
C GLU A 306 -23.44 -0.74 -17.53
N PRO A 307 -23.49 0.59 -17.33
CA PRO A 307 -23.81 1.20 -16.02
C PRO A 307 -25.16 0.78 -15.42
N ASP A 308 -26.16 0.54 -16.28
CA ASP A 308 -27.52 0.17 -15.86
C ASP A 308 -27.58 -1.18 -15.11
N ARG A 309 -26.55 -2.03 -15.26
CA ARG A 309 -26.47 -3.35 -14.62
C ARG A 309 -25.73 -3.34 -13.29
N PHE A 310 -25.13 -2.22 -12.88
CA PHE A 310 -24.29 -2.18 -11.69
C PHE A 310 -25.04 -2.47 -10.41
N ASP A 311 -26.23 -1.89 -10.24
CA ASP A 311 -27.06 -2.11 -9.04
C ASP A 311 -27.48 -3.58 -8.93
N ALA A 312 -27.89 -4.19 -10.05
CA ALA A 312 -28.21 -5.61 -10.11
C ALA A 312 -27.00 -6.48 -9.75
N LEU A 313 -25.83 -6.19 -10.32
CA LEU A 313 -24.62 -6.95 -10.05
C LEU A 313 -24.18 -6.84 -8.59
N ILE A 314 -24.19 -5.64 -8.01
CA ILE A 314 -23.88 -5.43 -6.59
C ILE A 314 -24.80 -6.28 -5.70
N ASN A 315 -26.08 -6.35 -6.04
CA ASN A 315 -27.07 -7.13 -5.29
C ASN A 315 -26.93 -8.64 -5.50
N GLU A 316 -26.41 -9.10 -6.65
CA GLU A 316 -26.11 -10.51 -6.91
C GLU A 316 -24.91 -11.02 -6.08
N ILE A 317 -24.00 -10.13 -5.68
CA ILE A 317 -22.80 -10.45 -4.87
C ILE A 317 -23.21 -10.75 -3.43
N THR A 318 -23.80 -11.93 -3.25
CA THR A 318 -24.33 -12.46 -1.98
C THR A 318 -23.48 -13.60 -1.42
N SER A 319 -22.57 -14.15 -2.23
CA SER A 319 -21.83 -15.36 -1.90
C SER A 319 -20.58 -15.08 -1.04
N ARG A 320 -20.37 -15.94 -0.03
CA ARG A 320 -19.13 -15.95 0.77
C ARG A 320 -18.02 -16.56 -0.08
N GLY A 321 -17.04 -15.75 -0.45
CA GLY A 321 -15.86 -16.16 -1.19
C GLY A 321 -14.59 -16.17 -0.33
N GLN A 322 -13.45 -16.23 -1.00
CA GLN A 322 -12.14 -15.95 -0.41
C GLN A 322 -11.65 -14.61 -0.97
N PRO A 323 -10.87 -13.83 -0.19
CA PRO A 323 -10.20 -12.65 -0.72
C PRO A 323 -9.37 -13.00 -1.95
N HIS A 324 -9.54 -12.25 -3.02
CA HIS A 324 -8.75 -12.36 -4.24
C HIS A 324 -7.55 -11.42 -4.16
N THR A 325 -6.39 -11.87 -4.62
CA THR A 325 -5.17 -11.06 -4.62
C THR A 325 -5.16 -10.15 -5.84
N ILE A 326 -5.09 -8.83 -5.62
CA ILE A 326 -5.04 -7.80 -6.66
C ILE A 326 -3.59 -7.46 -7.01
N ALA A 327 -2.73 -7.34 -6.00
CA ALA A 327 -1.30 -7.13 -6.17
C ALA A 327 -0.51 -8.11 -5.30
N ALA A 328 0.60 -8.61 -5.80
CA ALA A 328 1.43 -9.58 -5.09
C ALA A 328 2.92 -9.40 -5.36
N ARG A 329 3.73 -9.75 -4.36
CA ARG A 329 5.16 -9.99 -4.50
C ARG A 329 5.39 -11.46 -4.83
N ILE A 330 6.24 -11.72 -5.81
CA ILE A 330 6.59 -13.04 -6.32
C ILE A 330 8.10 -13.19 -6.17
N GLU A 331 8.49 -14.16 -5.35
CA GLU A 331 9.89 -14.35 -4.97
C GLU A 331 10.28 -15.81 -4.88
N GLY A 332 11.52 -16.13 -5.19
CA GLY A 332 12.08 -17.48 -5.10
C GLY A 332 12.63 -17.98 -6.43
N PRO A 333 12.95 -19.29 -6.53
CA PRO A 333 13.50 -19.87 -7.74
C PRO A 333 12.50 -19.86 -8.88
N ALA A 334 12.95 -19.48 -10.07
CA ALA A 334 12.14 -19.45 -11.28
C ALA A 334 12.91 -19.99 -12.49
N TYR A 335 12.16 -20.43 -13.49
CA TYR A 335 12.68 -20.87 -14.79
C TYR A 335 12.34 -19.84 -15.86
N SER A 336 13.12 -19.84 -16.94
CA SER A 336 12.78 -19.07 -18.13
C SER A 336 11.53 -19.62 -18.77
N ALA A 337 10.66 -18.71 -19.23
CA ALA A 337 9.56 -19.05 -20.13
C ALA A 337 10.03 -19.33 -21.57
N PHE A 338 11.33 -19.14 -21.83
CA PHE A 338 11.98 -19.25 -23.14
C PHE A 338 13.15 -20.24 -23.05
N PRO A 339 12.90 -21.53 -22.75
CA PRO A 339 13.98 -22.51 -22.56
C PRO A 339 14.85 -22.65 -23.81
N ASP A 340 14.25 -22.59 -24.99
CA ASP A 340 14.97 -22.67 -26.28
C ASP A 340 15.49 -21.31 -26.77
N GLY A 341 15.28 -20.23 -26.00
CA GLY A 341 15.51 -18.85 -26.45
C GLY A 341 14.53 -18.40 -27.54
N ILE A 342 14.86 -17.30 -28.24
CA ILE A 342 14.12 -16.83 -29.43
C ILE A 342 14.98 -16.83 -30.70
N SER A 343 16.26 -17.16 -30.60
CA SER A 343 17.13 -17.31 -31.77
C SER A 343 18.21 -18.35 -31.48
N ALA A 344 18.52 -19.18 -32.47
CA ALA A 344 19.40 -20.34 -32.36
C ALA A 344 20.83 -20.03 -31.89
N THR A 345 21.21 -18.74 -31.89
CA THR A 345 22.58 -18.30 -31.67
C THR A 345 22.92 -17.97 -30.21
N HIS A 346 21.94 -17.70 -29.33
CA HIS A 346 22.19 -17.34 -27.93
C HIS A 346 21.18 -17.97 -26.97
N GLN A 347 21.62 -19.01 -26.27
CA GLN A 347 20.90 -19.54 -25.11
C GLN A 347 21.01 -18.56 -23.95
N GLY A 348 19.88 -17.99 -23.54
CA GLY A 348 19.79 -17.14 -22.35
C GLY A 348 19.89 -17.93 -21.05
N LEU A 349 19.80 -17.19 -19.94
CA LEU A 349 19.61 -17.74 -18.60
C LEU A 349 18.37 -18.63 -18.59
N GLN A 350 18.53 -19.85 -18.09
CA GLN A 350 17.49 -20.87 -18.03
C GLN A 350 16.72 -20.86 -16.71
N LYS A 351 17.37 -20.37 -15.65
CA LYS A 351 16.84 -20.35 -14.29
C LYS A 351 17.51 -19.27 -13.46
N ALA A 352 16.83 -18.85 -12.41
CA ALA A 352 17.36 -18.03 -11.34
C ALA A 352 17.07 -18.68 -9.99
N ALA A 353 17.99 -18.55 -9.04
CA ALA A 353 17.77 -19.01 -7.67
C ALA A 353 16.74 -18.13 -6.94
N GLN A 354 16.67 -16.87 -7.32
CA GLN A 354 15.82 -15.86 -6.70
C GLN A 354 15.41 -14.84 -7.77
N ILE A 355 14.10 -14.63 -7.92
CA ILE A 355 13.53 -13.49 -8.65
C ILE A 355 12.86 -12.52 -7.67
N HIS A 356 12.72 -11.25 -8.06
CA HIS A 356 12.00 -10.24 -7.30
C HIS A 356 11.04 -9.49 -8.23
N VAL A 357 9.79 -9.93 -8.22
CA VAL A 357 8.75 -9.37 -9.08
C VAL A 357 7.57 -8.92 -8.23
N VAL A 358 7.03 -7.74 -8.50
CA VAL A 358 5.73 -7.31 -7.99
C VAL A 358 4.79 -7.20 -9.17
N VAL A 359 3.64 -7.87 -9.08
CA VAL A 359 2.60 -7.82 -10.11
C VAL A 359 1.37 -7.15 -9.52
N VAL A 360 0.80 -6.21 -10.27
CA VAL A 360 -0.45 -5.52 -9.99
C VAL A 360 -1.41 -5.83 -11.13
N ALA A 361 -2.54 -6.46 -10.82
CA ALA A 361 -3.55 -6.86 -11.81
C ALA A 361 -4.47 -5.69 -12.24
N ASP A 362 -3.93 -4.48 -12.32
CA ASP A 362 -4.69 -3.28 -12.70
C ASP A 362 -3.75 -2.21 -13.28
N THR A 363 -3.93 -1.86 -14.55
CA THR A 363 -3.23 -0.74 -15.21
C THR A 363 -3.86 0.61 -14.91
N ALA A 364 -5.17 0.66 -14.67
CA ALA A 364 -5.91 1.88 -14.34
C ALA A 364 -5.52 2.45 -12.96
N LEU A 365 -4.87 1.66 -12.08
CA LEU A 365 -4.23 2.17 -10.86
C LEU A 365 -3.27 3.36 -11.17
N LEU A 366 -2.67 3.37 -12.36
CA LEU A 366 -1.77 4.43 -12.85
C LEU A 366 -2.50 5.58 -13.56
N ASP A 367 -3.80 5.47 -13.84
CA ASP A 367 -4.56 6.47 -14.57
C ASP A 367 -4.83 7.72 -13.69
N ASP A 368 -4.50 8.88 -14.25
CA ASP A 368 -4.69 10.19 -13.64
C ASP A 368 -6.14 10.45 -13.22
N ARG A 369 -7.13 9.83 -13.88
CA ARG A 369 -8.55 9.98 -13.54
C ARG A 369 -8.85 9.46 -12.13
N LEU A 370 -8.25 8.33 -11.73
CA LEU A 370 -8.40 7.79 -10.39
C LEU A 370 -7.67 8.65 -9.35
N TRP A 371 -6.62 9.36 -9.77
CA TRP A 371 -5.82 10.24 -8.90
C TRP A 371 -6.45 11.64 -8.74
N ALA A 372 -7.17 12.12 -9.75
CA ALA A 372 -7.77 13.45 -9.81
C ALA A 372 -9.23 13.49 -9.32
N ALA A 373 -10.01 12.40 -9.50
CA ALA A 373 -11.40 12.32 -9.04
C ALA A 373 -11.53 12.51 -7.51
N THR A 374 -10.47 12.22 -6.76
CA THR A 374 -10.43 12.40 -5.30
C THR A 374 -10.25 13.85 -4.84
N GLN A 375 -9.88 14.79 -5.73
CA GLN A 375 -9.60 16.18 -5.31
C GLN A 375 -10.85 17.08 -5.24
N LYS A 376 -11.92 16.79 -5.99
CA LYS A 376 -13.01 17.78 -6.18
C LYS A 376 -14.25 17.59 -5.29
N ASN A 377 -14.47 16.39 -4.73
CA ASN A 377 -15.78 16.04 -4.13
C ASN A 377 -15.73 15.54 -2.66
N GLY A 378 -14.63 15.74 -1.93
CA GLY A 378 -14.51 15.29 -0.53
C GLY A 378 -14.33 13.78 -0.35
N ALA A 379 -14.04 13.03 -1.43
CA ALA A 379 -13.62 11.64 -1.36
C ALA A 379 -12.17 11.54 -0.82
N PRO A 380 -11.83 10.48 -0.04
CA PRO A 380 -10.49 10.32 0.49
C PRO A 380 -9.44 10.27 -0.63
N PHE A 381 -8.31 10.94 -0.43
CA PHE A 381 -7.16 10.91 -1.32
C PHE A 381 -6.72 9.45 -1.56
N SER A 382 -6.56 9.06 -2.83
CA SER A 382 -6.04 7.73 -3.14
C SER A 382 -4.52 7.72 -2.99
N ASP A 383 -3.99 6.79 -2.21
CA ASP A 383 -2.55 6.66 -1.96
C ASP A 383 -1.85 5.81 -3.05
N ASN A 384 -2.44 5.71 -4.25
CA ASN A 384 -1.91 4.95 -5.40
C ASN A 384 -0.47 5.35 -5.74
N ALA A 385 -0.18 6.66 -5.81
CA ALA A 385 1.17 7.16 -6.07
C ALA A 385 2.16 6.67 -5.00
N THR A 386 1.79 6.78 -3.73
CA THR A 386 2.59 6.33 -2.59
C THR A 386 2.83 4.82 -2.64
N PHE A 387 1.82 4.03 -3.02
CA PHE A 387 1.95 2.58 -3.19
C PHE A 387 3.02 2.24 -4.25
N VAL A 388 2.95 2.86 -5.42
CA VAL A 388 3.93 2.64 -6.51
C VAL A 388 5.32 3.10 -6.10
N LEU A 389 5.45 4.28 -5.48
CA LEU A 389 6.72 4.80 -5.00
C LEU A 389 7.35 3.90 -3.93
N ASN A 390 6.56 3.39 -2.99
CA ASN A 390 7.05 2.46 -1.96
C ASN A 390 7.57 1.16 -2.57
N ILE A 391 6.85 0.61 -3.57
CA ILE A 391 7.31 -0.59 -4.28
C ILE A 391 8.63 -0.30 -4.98
N LEU A 392 8.72 0.79 -5.74
CA LEU A 392 9.93 1.12 -6.51
C LEU A 392 11.12 1.43 -5.61
N ASP A 393 10.91 2.17 -4.52
CA ASP A 393 11.96 2.40 -3.52
C ASP A 393 12.45 1.08 -2.92
N ASN A 394 11.55 0.11 -2.69
CA ASN A 394 11.92 -1.20 -2.18
C ASN A 394 12.64 -2.07 -3.23
N LEU A 395 12.20 -2.05 -4.49
CA LEU A 395 12.79 -2.82 -5.58
C LEU A 395 14.13 -2.25 -6.07
N ALA A 396 14.32 -0.94 -5.94
CA ALA A 396 15.57 -0.24 -6.28
C ALA A 396 16.57 -0.22 -5.11
N ALA A 397 16.13 -0.55 -3.90
CA ALA A 397 17.01 -0.64 -2.74
C ALA A 397 18.00 -1.81 -2.90
N PRO A 398 19.24 -1.69 -2.40
CA PRO A 398 20.18 -2.80 -2.38
C PRO A 398 19.64 -4.01 -1.64
N GLU A 399 20.11 -5.20 -2.03
CA GLU A 399 19.67 -6.49 -1.47
C GLU A 399 19.74 -6.53 0.06
N ALA A 400 20.75 -5.88 0.67
CA ALA A 400 20.86 -5.76 2.11
C ALA A 400 19.64 -5.08 2.76
N LEU A 401 19.09 -4.03 2.15
CA LEU A 401 17.85 -3.39 2.63
C LEU A 401 16.61 -4.21 2.31
N ALA A 402 16.57 -4.85 1.14
CA ALA A 402 15.47 -5.74 0.77
C ALA A 402 15.35 -6.95 1.71
N SER A 403 16.47 -7.39 2.29
CA SER A 403 16.53 -8.46 3.30
C SER A 403 16.01 -8.06 4.67
N ILE A 404 15.89 -6.75 4.96
CA ILE A 404 15.31 -6.21 6.19
C ILE A 404 13.79 -6.39 6.10
N ARG A 405 13.35 -7.63 6.30
CA ARG A 405 11.94 -7.95 6.43
C ARG A 405 11.51 -7.63 7.85
N PRO A 406 10.34 -7.00 8.04
CA PRO A 406 9.74 -6.94 9.37
C PRO A 406 9.68 -8.37 9.89
N ARG A 407 10.20 -8.58 11.11
CA ARG A 407 10.14 -9.88 11.77
C ARG A 407 8.67 -10.26 11.89
N THR A 408 8.20 -11.11 10.98
CA THR A 408 6.86 -11.65 11.06
C THR A 408 6.84 -12.59 12.25
N HIS A 409 6.28 -12.13 13.38
CA HIS A 409 5.61 -13.07 14.25
C HIS A 409 4.56 -13.74 13.36
N ALA A 410 4.66 -15.06 13.21
CA ALA A 410 3.69 -15.88 12.51
C ALA A 410 2.36 -15.83 13.28
N ASN A 411 1.67 -14.69 13.22
CA ASN A 411 0.29 -14.58 13.61
C ASN A 411 -0.51 -15.24 12.50
N ARG A 412 -0.67 -16.55 12.63
CA ARG A 412 -1.75 -17.26 11.95
C ARG A 412 -3.03 -16.54 12.38
N PRO A 413 -3.75 -15.85 11.47
CA PRO A 413 -4.98 -15.18 11.85
C PRO A 413 -5.87 -16.22 12.51
N SER A 414 -6.31 -15.97 13.74
CA SER A 414 -7.20 -16.89 14.42
C SER A 414 -8.47 -17.01 13.58
N GLY A 415 -8.83 -18.22 13.17
CA GLY A 415 -10.02 -18.44 12.32
C GLY A 415 -11.28 -17.80 12.92
N ARG A 416 -11.33 -17.69 14.25
CA ARG A 416 -12.39 -17.01 15.01
C ARG A 416 -12.47 -15.50 14.79
N LEU A 417 -11.33 -14.79 14.69
CA LEU A 417 -11.35 -13.36 14.41
C LEU A 417 -11.79 -13.10 12.97
N GLN A 418 -11.36 -13.95 12.04
CA GLN A 418 -11.79 -13.87 10.65
C GLN A 418 -13.30 -14.12 10.53
N SER A 419 -13.84 -15.14 11.21
CA SER A 419 -15.28 -15.42 11.17
C SER A 419 -16.13 -14.28 11.75
N LEU A 420 -15.67 -13.63 12.83
CA LEU A 420 -16.37 -12.46 13.40
C LEU A 420 -16.31 -11.23 12.48
N ARG A 421 -15.19 -11.03 11.77
CA ARG A 421 -15.10 -9.97 10.77
C ARG A 421 -16.06 -10.22 9.61
N ASP A 422 -16.14 -11.45 9.13
CA ASP A 422 -17.09 -11.81 8.07
C ASP A 422 -18.55 -11.59 8.52
N GLU A 423 -18.87 -11.92 9.77
CA GLU A 423 -20.21 -11.72 10.35
C GLU A 423 -20.54 -10.23 10.51
N ALA A 424 -19.62 -9.45 11.09
CA ALA A 424 -19.76 -8.00 11.21
C ALA A 424 -19.97 -7.33 9.84
N GLU A 425 -19.25 -7.78 8.82
CA GLU A 425 -19.37 -7.28 7.46
C GLU A 425 -20.75 -7.60 6.85
N ARG A 426 -21.31 -8.79 7.12
CA ARG A 426 -22.68 -9.14 6.69
C ARG A 426 -23.72 -8.24 7.36
N THR A 427 -23.66 -8.11 8.68
CA THR A 427 -24.58 -7.25 9.43
C THR A 427 -24.47 -5.80 8.96
N TYR A 428 -23.25 -5.33 8.67
CA TYR A 428 -23.03 -4.01 8.14
C TYR A 428 -23.71 -3.83 6.78
N ARG A 429 -23.51 -4.75 5.83
CA ARG A 429 -24.14 -4.70 4.51
C ARG A 429 -25.67 -4.73 4.59
N GLU A 430 -26.23 -5.67 5.35
CA GLU A 430 -27.69 -5.80 5.52
C GLU A 430 -28.31 -4.51 6.05
N LYS A 431 -27.67 -3.88 7.04
CA LYS A 431 -28.18 -2.64 7.65
C LYS A 431 -27.90 -1.38 6.83
N THR A 432 -26.94 -1.42 5.91
CA THR A 432 -26.56 -0.25 5.11
C THR A 432 -27.04 -0.30 3.66
N ALA A 433 -27.60 -1.42 3.18
CA ALA A 433 -28.06 -1.55 1.80
C ALA A 433 -29.05 -0.45 1.40
N GLU A 434 -30.11 -0.25 2.20
CA GLU A 434 -31.11 0.78 1.95
C GLU A 434 -30.53 2.20 2.09
N LEU A 435 -29.72 2.44 3.11
CA LEU A 435 -29.06 3.75 3.32
C LEU A 435 -28.11 4.11 2.18
N ALA A 436 -27.37 3.13 1.66
CA ALA A 436 -26.46 3.29 0.54
C ALA A 436 -27.22 3.55 -0.77
N GLN A 437 -28.31 2.82 -1.02
CA GLN A 437 -29.19 3.08 -2.17
C GLN A 437 -29.81 4.47 -2.11
N ARG A 438 -30.28 4.87 -0.92
CA ARG A 438 -30.83 6.21 -0.70
C ARG A 438 -29.77 7.30 -0.94
N LEU A 439 -28.55 7.10 -0.43
CA LEU A 439 -27.45 8.03 -0.64
C LEU A 439 -27.13 8.20 -2.13
N ASP A 440 -27.07 7.09 -2.87
CA ASP A 440 -26.78 7.12 -4.30
C ASP A 440 -27.90 7.79 -5.11
N HIS A 441 -29.17 7.54 -4.75
CA HIS A 441 -30.31 8.23 -5.35
C HIS A 441 -30.27 9.74 -5.07
N THR A 442 -30.05 10.14 -3.81
CA THR A 442 -29.92 11.55 -3.41
C THR A 442 -28.78 12.24 -4.16
N GLU A 443 -27.63 11.57 -4.34
CA GLU A 443 -26.50 12.11 -5.08
C GLU A 443 -26.83 12.29 -6.57
N ARG A 444 -27.49 11.30 -7.21
CA ARG A 444 -27.95 11.39 -8.60
C ARG A 444 -28.93 12.53 -8.82
N GLU A 445 -29.91 12.69 -7.93
CA GLU A 445 -30.89 13.78 -8.00
C GLU A 445 -30.25 15.15 -7.80
N TRP A 446 -29.35 15.26 -6.82
CA TRP A 446 -28.60 16.49 -6.58
C TRP A 446 -27.76 16.88 -7.80
N GLN A 447 -27.04 15.93 -8.41
CA GLN A 447 -26.23 16.17 -9.60
C GLN A 447 -27.06 16.54 -10.84
N ARG A 448 -28.30 16.05 -10.99
CA ARG A 448 -29.21 16.49 -12.06
C ARG A 448 -29.67 17.94 -11.90
N LEU A 449 -29.82 18.40 -10.66
CA LEU A 449 -30.34 19.72 -10.33
C LEU A 449 -29.24 20.79 -10.21
N ASN A 450 -28.01 20.39 -9.84
CA ASN A 450 -26.86 21.29 -9.61
C ASN A 450 -26.33 22.05 -10.84
N PRO A 451 -26.25 21.51 -12.08
CA PRO A 451 -25.70 22.24 -13.22
C PRO A 451 -26.59 23.38 -13.75
N ARG A 452 -27.81 23.58 -13.22
CA ARG A 452 -28.74 24.66 -13.63
C ARG A 452 -28.56 25.97 -12.84
N LEU A 453 -27.49 26.11 -12.07
CA LEU A 453 -27.30 27.18 -11.07
C LEU A 453 -26.67 28.49 -11.56
N GLU A 454 -26.47 28.71 -12.87
CA GLU A 454 -26.15 30.08 -13.34
C GLU A 454 -27.30 31.07 -13.13
N THR A 455 -28.51 30.60 -12.80
CA THR A 455 -29.62 31.45 -12.38
C THR A 455 -29.99 31.21 -10.91
N VAL A 456 -29.62 32.16 -10.07
CA VAL A 456 -29.89 32.22 -8.63
C VAL A 456 -31.38 32.08 -8.35
N THR A 457 -31.79 30.96 -7.76
CA THR A 457 -33.03 30.86 -6.98
C THR A 457 -32.83 29.91 -5.79
N ASN A 458 -33.24 30.37 -4.61
CA ASN A 458 -33.28 29.62 -3.36
C ASN A 458 -34.17 28.38 -3.50
N ASN A 459 -33.58 27.23 -3.83
CA ASN A 459 -34.30 25.96 -3.91
C ASN A 459 -34.19 25.23 -2.56
N ALA A 460 -35.24 25.32 -1.73
CA ALA A 460 -35.37 24.55 -0.48
C ALA A 460 -35.16 23.03 -0.70
N LEU A 461 -35.52 22.53 -1.89
CA LEU A 461 -35.27 21.15 -2.32
C LEU A 461 -33.78 20.81 -2.42
N LEU A 462 -32.94 21.71 -2.96
CA LEU A 462 -31.49 21.49 -3.04
C LEU A 462 -30.83 21.53 -1.66
N GLN A 463 -31.31 22.39 -0.75
CA GLN A 463 -30.86 22.41 0.64
C GLN A 463 -31.24 21.12 1.38
N ALA A 464 -32.45 20.60 1.14
CA ALA A 464 -32.89 19.31 1.69
C ALA A 464 -32.03 18.15 1.17
N LEU A 465 -31.80 18.07 -0.16
CA LEU A 465 -30.94 17.05 -0.77
C LEU A 465 -29.49 17.14 -0.27
N ASN A 466 -28.94 18.34 -0.14
CA ASN A 466 -27.58 18.53 0.40
C ASN A 466 -27.50 18.10 1.88
N LYS A 467 -28.53 18.39 2.67
CA LYS A 467 -28.61 17.95 4.07
C LYS A 467 -28.70 16.43 4.19
N GLU A 468 -29.49 15.77 3.35
CA GLU A 468 -29.56 14.31 3.29
C GLU A 468 -28.22 13.68 2.87
N ARG A 469 -27.56 14.26 1.85
CA ARG A 469 -26.23 13.84 1.38
C ARG A 469 -25.17 13.87 2.48
N LEU A 470 -25.24 14.82 3.41
CA LEU A 470 -24.31 14.92 4.54
C LEU A 470 -24.69 13.98 5.70
N ARG A 471 -25.99 13.73 5.90
CA ARG A 471 -26.50 12.90 7.00
C ARG A 471 -26.32 11.40 6.76
N LEU A 472 -26.62 10.92 5.55
CA LEU A 472 -26.60 9.48 5.22
C LEU A 472 -25.22 8.83 5.44
N PRO A 473 -24.07 9.44 5.07
CA PRO A 473 -22.76 8.90 5.39
C PRO A 473 -22.49 8.77 6.89
N MET A 474 -23.00 9.69 7.71
CA MET A 474 -22.86 9.63 9.17
C MET A 474 -23.62 8.44 9.75
N GLU A 475 -24.84 8.20 9.27
CA GLU A 475 -25.66 7.05 9.68
C GLU A 475 -25.02 5.72 9.25
N ILE A 476 -24.53 5.64 8.01
CA ILE A 476 -23.76 4.49 7.51
C ILE A 476 -22.55 4.23 8.40
N ASN A 477 -21.79 5.27 8.77
CA ASN A 477 -20.64 5.10 9.66
C ASN A 477 -21.05 4.68 11.08
N ALA A 478 -22.17 5.19 11.62
CA ALA A 478 -22.68 4.75 12.92
C ALA A 478 -23.05 3.25 12.90
N VAL A 479 -23.72 2.79 11.84
CA VAL A 479 -24.02 1.37 11.63
C VAL A 479 -22.75 0.54 11.53
N ARG A 480 -21.72 1.02 10.82
CA ARG A 480 -20.38 0.38 10.79
C ARG A 480 -19.82 0.22 12.18
N LEU A 481 -19.91 1.28 12.99
CA LEU A 481 -19.35 1.25 14.33
C LEU A 481 -19.99 0.15 15.20
N HIS A 482 -21.32 0.04 15.13
CA HIS A 482 -22.08 -0.99 15.83
C HIS A 482 -21.85 -2.40 15.30
N ALA A 483 -21.82 -2.59 13.98
CA ALA A 483 -21.59 -3.89 13.36
C ALA A 483 -20.21 -4.48 13.75
N TYR A 484 -19.18 -3.63 13.82
CA TYR A 484 -17.82 -4.01 14.19
C TYR A 484 -17.54 -3.99 15.70
N ALA A 485 -18.56 -3.81 16.56
CA ALA A 485 -18.36 -3.74 18.00
C ALA A 485 -17.79 -5.05 18.59
N GLN A 486 -18.31 -6.20 18.15
CA GLN A 486 -17.87 -7.51 18.65
C GLN A 486 -16.45 -7.89 18.19
N VAL A 487 -16.07 -7.47 16.97
CA VAL A 487 -14.70 -7.62 16.48
C VAL A 487 -13.75 -6.81 17.36
N ARG A 488 -14.12 -5.56 17.70
CA ARG A 488 -13.30 -4.70 18.55
C ARG A 488 -13.20 -5.20 19.98
N THR A 489 -14.27 -5.72 20.57
CA THR A 489 -14.19 -6.29 21.93
C THR A 489 -13.30 -7.52 21.98
N LEU A 490 -13.36 -8.41 20.98
CA LEU A 490 -12.46 -9.56 20.92
C LEU A 490 -11.01 -9.11 20.67
N GLU A 491 -10.77 -8.17 19.76
CA GLU A 491 -9.42 -7.61 19.54
C GLU A 491 -8.85 -7.00 20.82
N LEU A 492 -9.67 -6.27 21.59
CA LEU A 492 -9.29 -5.73 22.90
C LEU A 492 -9.02 -6.85 23.91
N GLN A 493 -9.87 -7.86 24.01
CA GLN A 493 -9.68 -9.00 24.91
C GLN A 493 -8.38 -9.74 24.63
N VAL A 494 -8.07 -10.01 23.35
CA VAL A 494 -6.81 -10.66 22.95
C VAL A 494 -5.60 -9.78 23.28
N LYS A 495 -5.69 -8.47 23.02
CA LYS A 495 -4.64 -7.51 23.39
C LYS A 495 -4.39 -7.51 24.89
N VAL A 496 -5.45 -7.41 25.71
CA VAL A 496 -5.36 -7.42 27.18
C VAL A 496 -4.80 -8.74 27.70
N LEU A 497 -5.27 -9.88 27.16
CA LEU A 497 -4.80 -11.21 27.56
C LEU A 497 -3.32 -11.42 27.25
N ASN A 498 -2.77 -10.79 26.21
CA ASN A 498 -1.34 -10.87 25.91
C ASN A 498 -0.49 -9.87 26.71
N LEU A 499 -1.06 -8.70 27.06
CA LEU A 499 -0.31 -7.61 27.67
C LEU A 499 -0.27 -7.67 29.21
N VAL A 500 -1.34 -8.13 29.85
CA VAL A 500 -1.51 -8.08 31.32
C VAL A 500 -0.81 -9.21 32.12
N PRO A 501 -0.71 -10.47 31.65
CA PRO A 501 -0.22 -11.56 32.50
C PRO A 501 1.22 -11.39 32.96
N LEU A 502 2.10 -10.90 32.09
CA LEU A 502 3.53 -10.77 32.38
C LEU A 502 3.81 -9.75 33.51
N PRO A 503 3.32 -8.50 33.45
CA PRO A 503 3.47 -7.55 34.56
C PRO A 503 2.76 -8.02 35.83
N LEU A 504 1.59 -8.67 35.74
CA LEU A 504 0.91 -9.23 36.92
C LEU A 504 1.76 -10.30 37.62
N LEU A 505 2.37 -11.21 36.84
CA LEU A 505 3.19 -12.29 37.36
C LEU A 505 4.49 -11.76 37.99
N LEU A 506 5.11 -10.74 37.39
CA LEU A 506 6.24 -10.03 37.99
C LEU A 506 5.85 -9.32 39.30
N SER A 507 4.66 -8.73 39.35
CA SER A 507 4.13 -8.08 40.55
C SER A 507 3.94 -9.10 41.69
N LEU A 508 3.39 -10.28 41.39
CA LEU A 508 3.21 -11.37 42.34
C LEU A 508 4.55 -11.91 42.86
N ILE A 509 5.56 -12.05 41.99
CA ILE A 509 6.92 -12.44 42.38
C ILE A 509 7.52 -11.40 43.34
N ALA A 510 7.39 -10.11 43.02
CA ALA A 510 7.91 -9.03 43.86
C ALA A 510 7.27 -9.03 45.27
N VAL A 511 5.95 -9.20 45.34
CA VAL A 511 5.22 -9.33 46.62
C VAL A 511 5.69 -10.57 47.40
N GLY A 512 5.85 -11.72 46.72
CA GLY A 512 6.36 -12.95 47.34
C GLY A 512 7.75 -12.77 47.95
N ILE A 513 8.66 -12.11 47.24
CA ILE A 513 10.02 -11.79 47.73
C ILE A 513 9.95 -10.82 48.92
N GLY A 514 9.07 -9.81 48.87
CA GLY A 514 8.85 -8.86 49.95
C GLY A 514 8.40 -9.54 51.25
N LEU A 515 7.38 -10.40 51.16
CA LEU A 515 6.87 -11.18 52.30
C LEU A 515 7.90 -12.15 52.86
N ALA A 516 8.68 -12.82 52.00
CA ALA A 516 9.75 -13.71 52.44
C ALA A 516 10.87 -12.96 53.19
N ARG A 517 11.25 -11.76 52.73
CA ARG A 517 12.22 -10.89 53.42
C ARG A 517 11.69 -10.41 54.77
N GLN A 518 10.42 -10.04 54.86
CA GLN A 518 9.79 -9.59 56.10
C GLN A 518 9.73 -10.72 57.15
N ARG A 519 9.37 -11.94 56.74
CA ARG A 519 9.38 -13.13 57.61
C ARG A 519 10.80 -13.49 58.10
N ARG A 520 11.82 -13.34 57.25
CA ARG A 520 13.23 -13.55 57.65
C ARG A 520 13.74 -12.48 58.63
N ARG A 521 13.28 -11.23 58.52
CA ARG A 521 13.60 -10.17 59.49
C ARG A 521 12.90 -10.39 60.83
N ALA A 522 11.63 -10.79 60.83
CA ALA A 522 10.90 -11.11 62.06
C ALA A 522 11.53 -12.28 62.84
N ARG A 523 12.04 -13.31 62.15
CA ARG A 523 12.76 -14.43 62.78
C ARG A 523 14.15 -14.07 63.32
N ARG A 524 14.76 -12.97 62.87
CA ARG A 524 16.03 -12.46 63.44
C ARG A 524 15.82 -11.60 64.69
N ILE A 525 14.62 -11.05 64.89
CA ILE A 525 14.28 -10.22 66.04
C ILE A 525 13.82 -11.08 67.24
N SER A 526 13.45 -12.35 67.05
CA SER A 526 13.14 -13.28 68.15
C SER A 526 14.35 -14.11 68.64
N LEU A 527 15.58 -13.73 68.25
CA LEU A 527 16.84 -14.38 68.64
C LEU A 527 17.81 -13.41 69.35
N TYR A 528 17.32 -12.23 69.69
CA TYR A 528 17.86 -11.32 70.71
C TYR A 528 16.76 -11.15 71.76
#